data_AF-A0A971TNK0-F1
#
_entry.id   AF-A0A971TNK0-F1
#
_cell.length_a   1.000
_cell.length_b   1.000
_cell.length_c   1.000
_cell.angle_alpha   90.00
_cell.angle_beta   90.00
_cell.angle_gamma   90.00
#
_symmetry.space_group_name_H-M   'P 1'
#
loop_
_entity.id
_entity.type
_entity.pdbx_description
1 polymer ?
#
loop_
_entity_poly.entity_id
_entity_poly.type
_entity_poly.pdbx_seq_one_letter_code
_entity_poly.pdbx_strand_id
1 'polypeptide(L)'
;RGDCSVLIIDLKGDMALFETARLEAEERFGPGGFRWFTDASSKPTYVFNPITQSFMADLTAHQRAEVLLQSLGLEHGEAYGRSFYSRNNRAVLAALMSNPEADSFRRLQQYAANKLTGGATAKQMEDAGEVLSAIDSLASFDALNVTASHVKQRLVSPEALDRRIDLPDLFVRPQVLYFYLESTLQVAAAREIAKLAFYGLLPSAVVHRHRGVKTRRVYVVVDEFQQIVSENLEILLRQARSMGIAAILANQTLADLKTAGVDIIPAIQANTRFKQVFAATDLYQQDALIKASGEIMHHMYSTRESASDISVTTSEQIGPRFRRNDIIRLTDREKYSIVQISRGSGYTRFEGFSFPLRSDYHITAGQHKKRSETPWPAQQPGTMSPPLPTGHEPPPAAPPRTPQNNPVIAVEVHDTRQHAPSKKPKRKTAPSDSEESHDERKS
;
A
#
# COMPACT_ATOMS: atom_id res chain seq x y z
N ARG A 1 -21.33 18.97 8.84
CA ARG A 1 -22.08 18.08 7.91
C ARG A 1 -21.42 16.69 7.95
N GLY A 2 -22.07 15.70 8.56
CA GLY A 2 -21.54 14.33 8.78
C GLY A 2 -22.03 13.30 7.76
N ASP A 3 -21.96 13.63 6.47
CA ASP A 3 -22.52 12.82 5.37
C ASP A 3 -21.42 12.11 4.53
N CYS A 4 -20.29 11.79 5.17
CA CYS A 4 -19.18 11.11 4.53
C CYS A 4 -18.64 9.99 5.41
N SER A 5 -17.97 9.03 4.77
CA SER A 5 -17.29 7.94 5.45
C SER A 5 -15.78 8.08 5.27
N VAL A 6 -15.03 7.47 6.19
CA VAL A 6 -13.56 7.49 6.15
C VAL A 6 -13.05 6.05 6.19
N LEU A 7 -12.17 5.70 5.27
CA LEU A 7 -11.31 4.53 5.34
C LEU A 7 -9.91 5.01 5.73
N ILE A 8 -9.36 4.51 6.82
CA ILE A 8 -7.98 4.77 7.25
C ILE A 8 -7.20 3.47 7.08
N ILE A 9 -6.07 3.54 6.38
CA ILE A 9 -5.10 2.47 6.24
C ILE A 9 -3.84 2.96 6.94
N ASP A 10 -3.52 2.31 8.06
CA ASP A 10 -2.41 2.59 8.96
C ASP A 10 -1.42 1.43 8.89
N LEU A 11 -0.39 1.58 8.08
CA LEU A 11 0.71 0.65 7.84
C LEU A 11 1.88 0.86 8.81
N LYS A 12 1.85 1.94 9.60
CA LYS A 12 2.86 2.21 10.63
C LYS A 12 2.46 1.62 11.99
N GLY A 13 1.17 1.50 12.26
CA GLY A 13 0.62 1.10 13.56
C GLY A 13 0.67 2.24 14.58
N ASP A 14 -0.01 3.36 14.31
CA ASP A 14 -0.04 4.51 15.21
C ASP A 14 -1.29 4.49 16.12
N MET A 15 -1.09 4.11 17.39
CA MET A 15 -2.15 4.09 18.39
C MET A 15 -2.77 5.47 18.67
N ALA A 16 -2.03 6.57 18.53
CA ALA A 16 -2.62 7.90 18.71
C ALA A 16 -3.57 8.25 17.56
N LEU A 17 -3.23 7.87 16.32
CA LEU A 17 -4.11 8.02 15.17
C LEU A 17 -5.36 7.13 15.32
N PHE A 18 -5.18 5.87 15.70
CA PHE A 18 -6.26 4.91 15.95
C PHE A 18 -7.25 5.45 16.99
N GLU A 19 -6.76 5.83 18.17
CA GLU A 19 -7.62 6.26 19.28
C GLU A 19 -8.27 7.61 18.98
N THR A 20 -7.58 8.49 18.25
CA THR A 20 -8.18 9.73 17.74
C THR A 20 -9.35 9.43 16.82
N ALA A 21 -9.15 8.58 15.81
CA ALA A 21 -10.19 8.21 14.86
C ALA A 21 -11.38 7.52 15.55
N ARG A 22 -11.12 6.65 16.53
CA ARG A 22 -12.15 5.95 17.31
C ARG A 22 -13.04 6.91 18.08
N LEU A 23 -12.43 7.79 18.90
CA LEU A 23 -13.18 8.75 19.72
C LEU A 23 -14.03 9.69 18.87
N GLU A 24 -13.46 10.26 17.81
CA GLU A 24 -14.17 11.18 16.90
C GLU A 24 -15.32 10.48 16.15
N ALA A 25 -15.11 9.22 15.75
CA ALA A 25 -16.14 8.43 15.07
C ALA A 25 -17.29 8.05 16.02
N GLU A 26 -16.98 7.62 17.24
CA GLU A 26 -17.99 7.29 18.26
C GLU A 26 -18.79 8.52 18.69
N GLU A 27 -18.12 9.66 18.89
CA GLU A 27 -18.80 10.92 19.21
C GLU A 27 -19.79 11.33 18.10
N ARG A 28 -19.38 11.16 16.84
CA ARG A 28 -20.13 11.66 15.69
C ARG A 28 -21.21 10.72 15.16
N PHE A 29 -20.97 9.42 15.23
CA PHE A 29 -21.83 8.40 14.62
C PHE A 29 -22.44 7.43 15.65
N GLY A 30 -22.04 7.53 16.93
CA GLY A 30 -22.49 6.65 17.99
C GLY A 30 -21.86 5.26 17.96
N PRO A 31 -22.39 4.33 18.78
CA PRO A 31 -21.91 2.95 18.85
C PRO A 31 -21.96 2.25 17.48
N GLY A 32 -20.84 1.66 17.06
CA GLY A 32 -20.71 1.01 15.75
C GLY A 32 -20.39 1.95 14.58
N GLY A 33 -20.19 3.25 14.86
CA GLY A 33 -19.68 4.24 13.91
C GLY A 33 -18.20 4.07 13.56
N PHE A 34 -17.47 3.27 14.34
CA PHE A 34 -16.07 2.92 14.14
C PHE A 34 -15.94 1.40 14.08
N ARG A 35 -15.28 0.87 13.05
CA ARG A 35 -14.90 -0.54 12.96
C ARG A 35 -13.44 -0.63 12.55
N TRP A 36 -12.73 -1.60 13.09
CA TRP A 36 -11.30 -1.77 12.81
C TRP A 36 -10.95 -3.18 12.37
N PHE A 37 -9.90 -3.26 11.56
CA PHE A 37 -9.23 -4.49 11.17
C PHE A 37 -7.78 -4.44 11.63
N THR A 38 -7.23 -5.55 12.11
CA THR A 38 -5.78 -5.72 12.28
C THR A 38 -5.32 -7.10 11.83
N ASP A 39 -4.10 -7.15 11.31
CA ASP A 39 -3.35 -8.35 10.93
C ASP A 39 -2.62 -9.00 12.11
N ALA A 40 -2.60 -8.35 13.27
CA ALA A 40 -2.01 -8.91 14.49
C ALA A 40 -2.88 -10.05 15.05
N SER A 41 -2.32 -11.26 15.10
CA SER A 41 -3.02 -12.49 15.51
C SER A 41 -3.54 -12.51 16.95
N SER A 42 -3.02 -11.67 17.84
CA SER A 42 -3.42 -11.62 19.26
C SER A 42 -4.42 -10.53 19.60
N LYS A 43 -4.79 -9.67 18.65
CA LYS A 43 -5.61 -8.48 18.88
C LYS A 43 -7.05 -8.71 18.40
N PRO A 44 -8.08 -8.41 19.21
CA PRO A 44 -9.47 -8.41 18.76
C PRO A 44 -9.67 -7.51 17.53
N THR A 45 -10.42 -8.01 16.54
CA THR A 45 -10.62 -7.36 15.24
C THR A 45 -12.00 -7.64 14.66
N TYR A 46 -12.53 -6.75 13.81
CA TYR A 46 -13.68 -7.10 12.98
C TYR A 46 -13.26 -8.02 11.82
N VAL A 47 -14.19 -8.87 11.39
CA VAL A 47 -14.02 -9.71 10.20
C VAL A 47 -13.96 -8.82 8.96
N PHE A 48 -13.01 -9.08 8.08
CA PHE A 48 -12.95 -8.48 6.74
C PHE A 48 -12.61 -9.57 5.73
N ASN A 49 -13.61 -10.18 5.12
CA ASN A 49 -13.39 -11.21 4.10
C ASN A 49 -13.55 -10.58 2.70
N PRO A 50 -12.46 -10.40 1.92
CA PRO A 50 -12.51 -9.77 0.59
C PRO A 50 -13.33 -10.56 -0.44
N ILE A 51 -13.47 -11.88 -0.26
CA ILE A 51 -14.15 -12.77 -1.22
C ILE A 51 -15.67 -12.67 -1.09
N THR A 52 -16.16 -12.36 0.11
CA THR A 52 -17.60 -12.31 0.43
C THR A 52 -18.13 -10.88 0.62
N GLN A 53 -17.39 -9.88 0.15
CA GLN A 53 -17.88 -8.49 0.10
C GLN A 53 -19.18 -8.42 -0.71
N SER A 54 -20.14 -7.59 -0.30
CA SER A 54 -21.48 -7.59 -0.90
C SER A 54 -21.49 -7.20 -2.38
N PHE A 55 -20.48 -6.44 -2.85
CA PHE A 55 -20.31 -6.13 -4.26
C PHE A 55 -19.90 -7.35 -5.10
N MET A 56 -19.33 -8.40 -4.50
CA MET A 56 -18.90 -9.63 -5.22
C MET A 56 -20.08 -10.49 -5.66
N ALA A 57 -21.24 -10.35 -5.02
CA ALA A 57 -22.44 -11.13 -5.35
C ALA A 57 -22.99 -10.81 -6.75
N ASP A 58 -22.78 -9.59 -7.25
CA ASP A 58 -23.24 -9.14 -8.56
C ASP A 58 -22.24 -9.46 -9.69
N LEU A 59 -21.11 -10.09 -9.36
CA LEU A 59 -20.00 -10.33 -10.28
C LEU A 59 -19.90 -11.80 -10.70
N THR A 60 -19.61 -12.02 -11.98
CA THR A 60 -19.20 -13.33 -12.51
C THR A 60 -17.88 -13.79 -11.90
N ALA A 61 -17.57 -15.09 -11.95
CA ALA A 61 -16.30 -15.62 -11.43
C ALA A 61 -15.07 -14.94 -12.05
N HIS A 62 -15.12 -14.61 -13.35
CA HIS A 62 -14.08 -13.85 -14.02
C HIS A 62 -13.93 -12.43 -13.49
N GLN A 63 -15.04 -11.72 -13.26
CA GLN A 63 -15.00 -10.36 -12.69
C GLN A 63 -14.50 -10.36 -11.24
N ARG A 64 -14.90 -11.36 -10.43
CA ARG A 64 -14.37 -11.52 -9.06
C ARG A 64 -12.87 -11.76 -9.07
N ALA A 65 -12.38 -12.63 -9.95
CA ALA A 65 -10.95 -12.89 -10.11
C ALA A 65 -10.20 -11.62 -10.54
N GLU A 66 -10.74 -10.88 -11.50
CA GLU A 66 -10.15 -9.61 -11.96
C GLU A 66 -10.03 -8.60 -10.81
N VAL A 67 -11.07 -8.43 -9.98
CA VAL A 67 -11.02 -7.52 -8.83
C VAL A 67 -9.89 -7.90 -7.88
N LEU A 68 -9.72 -9.19 -7.56
CA LEU A 68 -8.66 -9.65 -6.67
C LEU A 68 -7.27 -9.50 -7.29
N LEU A 69 -7.09 -9.85 -8.57
CA LEU A 69 -5.81 -9.74 -9.27
C LEU A 69 -5.36 -8.29 -9.39
N GLN A 70 -6.27 -7.39 -9.74
CA GLN A 70 -6.01 -5.96 -9.74
C GLN A 70 -5.65 -5.50 -8.33
N SER A 71 -6.44 -5.87 -7.31
CA SER A 71 -6.15 -5.45 -5.94
C SER A 71 -4.77 -5.93 -5.47
N LEU A 72 -4.37 -7.16 -5.79
CA LEU A 72 -3.08 -7.72 -5.38
C LEU A 72 -1.91 -7.22 -6.25
N GLY A 73 -2.19 -6.54 -7.37
CA GLY A 73 -1.17 -6.08 -8.31
C GLY A 73 -0.53 -7.23 -9.09
N LEU A 74 -1.30 -8.29 -9.37
CA LEU A 74 -0.85 -9.50 -10.06
C LEU A 74 -1.14 -9.48 -11.58
N GLU A 75 -1.45 -8.29 -12.09
CA GLU A 75 -1.63 -8.00 -13.52
C GLU A 75 -0.44 -7.21 -14.05
N HIS A 76 0.34 -7.84 -14.93
CA HIS A 76 1.62 -7.35 -15.39
C HIS A 76 1.56 -6.76 -16.81
N GLY A 77 0.59 -5.89 -17.11
CA GLY A 77 0.53 -5.16 -18.39
C GLY A 77 0.66 -5.99 -19.69
N GLU A 78 0.92 -5.30 -20.82
CA GLU A 78 0.95 -5.91 -22.17
C GLU A 78 2.37 -6.19 -22.72
N ALA A 79 3.37 -6.36 -21.86
CA ALA A 79 4.73 -6.70 -22.32
C ALA A 79 4.87 -8.20 -22.64
N TYR A 80 5.79 -8.53 -23.56
CA TYR A 80 6.11 -9.91 -23.94
C TYR A 80 6.53 -10.75 -22.69
N GLY A 81 5.92 -11.92 -22.51
CA GLY A 81 6.10 -12.78 -21.32
C GLY A 81 5.23 -12.39 -20.12
N ARG A 82 5.09 -11.10 -19.79
CA ARG A 82 4.25 -10.65 -18.67
C ARG A 82 2.75 -10.87 -18.88
N SER A 83 2.30 -10.73 -20.13
CA SER A 83 0.92 -11.05 -20.53
C SER A 83 0.61 -12.54 -20.50
N PHE A 84 1.61 -13.42 -20.53
CA PHE A 84 1.41 -14.87 -20.37
C PHE A 84 1.08 -15.23 -18.92
N TYR A 85 1.93 -14.80 -17.97
CA TYR A 85 1.69 -15.05 -16.54
C TYR A 85 0.41 -14.39 -16.04
N SER A 86 0.12 -13.16 -16.47
CA SER A 86 -1.15 -12.48 -16.12
C SER A 86 -2.38 -13.25 -16.62
N ARG A 87 -2.31 -13.86 -17.82
CA ARG A 87 -3.39 -14.70 -18.34
C ARG A 87 -3.57 -15.99 -17.55
N ASN A 88 -2.47 -16.63 -17.14
CA ASN A 88 -2.55 -17.85 -16.33
C ASN A 88 -3.06 -17.55 -14.91
N ASN A 89 -2.59 -16.47 -14.28
CA ASN A 89 -3.10 -15.95 -13.01
C ASN A 89 -4.63 -15.74 -13.08
N ARG A 90 -5.11 -15.09 -14.14
CA ARG A 90 -6.54 -14.87 -14.39
C ARG A 90 -7.32 -16.17 -14.60
N ALA A 91 -6.81 -17.07 -15.44
CA ALA A 91 -7.46 -18.34 -15.72
C ALA A 91 -7.59 -19.20 -14.46
N VAL A 92 -6.50 -19.35 -13.69
CA VAL A 92 -6.47 -20.15 -12.46
C VAL A 92 -7.40 -19.55 -11.40
N LEU A 93 -7.32 -18.26 -11.11
CA LEU A 93 -8.16 -17.66 -10.08
C LEU A 93 -9.65 -17.70 -10.46
N ALA A 94 -10.00 -17.42 -11.72
CA ALA A 94 -11.38 -17.50 -12.18
C ALA A 94 -11.93 -18.93 -12.07
N ALA A 95 -11.12 -19.93 -12.38
CA ALA A 95 -11.53 -21.32 -12.30
C ALA A 95 -11.67 -21.80 -10.84
N LEU A 96 -10.78 -21.37 -9.94
CA LEU A 96 -10.96 -21.58 -8.49
C LEU A 96 -12.22 -20.88 -7.96
N MET A 97 -12.48 -19.65 -8.40
CA MET A 97 -13.68 -18.89 -8.02
C MET A 97 -14.97 -19.38 -8.66
N SER A 98 -14.90 -20.27 -9.66
CA SER A 98 -16.09 -20.90 -10.25
C SER A 98 -16.67 -21.99 -9.35
N ASN A 99 -15.93 -22.43 -8.33
CA ASN A 99 -16.45 -23.33 -7.31
C ASN A 99 -17.53 -22.61 -6.46
N PRO A 100 -18.72 -23.22 -6.26
CA PRO A 100 -19.82 -22.56 -5.53
C PRO A 100 -19.51 -22.17 -4.08
N GLU A 101 -18.61 -22.88 -3.40
CA GLU A 101 -18.21 -22.59 -2.01
C GLU A 101 -16.85 -21.86 -1.93
N ALA A 102 -16.43 -21.18 -2.99
CA ALA A 102 -15.26 -20.30 -2.98
C ALA A 102 -15.55 -19.00 -2.20
N ASP A 103 -15.60 -19.11 -0.86
CA ASP A 103 -16.01 -18.03 0.05
C ASP A 103 -14.89 -17.52 0.97
N SER A 104 -13.67 -18.06 0.85
CA SER A 104 -12.49 -17.69 1.66
C SER A 104 -11.19 -18.09 0.96
N PHE A 105 -10.08 -17.42 1.29
CA PHE A 105 -8.76 -17.78 0.75
C PHE A 105 -8.35 -19.20 1.17
N ARG A 106 -8.71 -19.64 2.39
CA ARG A 106 -8.55 -21.05 2.82
C ARG A 106 -9.28 -22.03 1.91
N ARG A 107 -10.50 -21.72 1.45
CA ARG A 107 -11.21 -22.57 0.48
C ARG A 107 -10.53 -22.56 -0.89
N LEU A 108 -10.09 -21.40 -1.38
CA LEU A 108 -9.33 -21.32 -2.63
C LEU A 108 -8.02 -22.14 -2.56
N GLN A 109 -7.29 -22.04 -1.44
CA GLN A 109 -6.08 -22.82 -1.16
C GLN A 109 -6.37 -24.33 -1.18
N GLN A 110 -7.45 -24.77 -0.51
CA GLN A 110 -7.87 -26.17 -0.52
C GLN A 110 -8.22 -26.67 -1.92
N TYR A 111 -8.94 -25.85 -2.72
CA TYR A 111 -9.26 -26.21 -4.10
C TYR A 111 -8.02 -26.32 -4.98
N ALA A 112 -7.06 -25.41 -4.82
CA ALA A 112 -5.78 -25.48 -5.51
C ALA A 112 -5.01 -26.75 -5.13
N ALA A 113 -4.92 -27.08 -3.84
CA ALA A 113 -4.22 -28.27 -3.33
C ALA A 113 -4.88 -29.58 -3.82
N ASN A 114 -6.21 -29.63 -3.82
CA ASN A 114 -6.98 -30.82 -4.23
C ASN A 114 -7.18 -30.92 -5.76
N LYS A 115 -6.55 -30.04 -6.54
CA LYS A 115 -6.70 -29.96 -8.01
C LYS A 115 -8.17 -29.80 -8.46
N LEU A 116 -9.00 -29.17 -7.63
CA LEU A 116 -10.40 -28.80 -7.93
C LEU A 116 -10.45 -27.46 -8.66
N THR A 117 -9.71 -27.39 -9.77
CA THR A 117 -9.34 -26.12 -10.43
C THR A 117 -10.34 -25.66 -11.46
N GLY A 118 -11.57 -26.20 -11.49
CA GLY A 118 -12.62 -25.75 -12.41
C GLY A 118 -12.26 -25.76 -13.89
N GLY A 119 -11.28 -26.56 -14.31
CA GLY A 119 -10.79 -26.64 -15.69
C GLY A 119 -9.40 -26.04 -15.96
N ALA A 120 -8.72 -25.43 -14.98
CA ALA A 120 -7.34 -25.00 -15.17
C ALA A 120 -6.38 -26.20 -15.22
N THR A 121 -5.49 -26.21 -16.21
CA THR A 121 -4.52 -27.29 -16.43
C THR A 121 -3.40 -27.29 -15.39
N ALA A 122 -2.74 -28.43 -15.18
CA ALA A 122 -1.59 -28.54 -14.27
C ALA A 122 -0.48 -27.55 -14.61
N LYS A 123 -0.22 -27.33 -15.91
CA LYS A 123 0.76 -26.34 -16.38
C LYS A 123 0.35 -24.90 -16.02
N GLN A 124 -0.93 -24.55 -16.19
CA GLN A 124 -1.42 -23.22 -15.81
C GLN A 124 -1.30 -22.98 -14.30
N MET A 125 -1.51 -24.02 -13.48
CA MET A 125 -1.34 -23.94 -12.03
C MET A 125 0.12 -23.71 -11.65
N GLU A 126 1.06 -24.40 -12.31
CA GLU A 126 2.51 -24.19 -12.13
C GLU A 126 2.90 -22.76 -12.53
N ASP A 127 2.40 -22.29 -13.67
CA ASP A 127 2.65 -20.93 -14.18
C ASP A 127 1.93 -19.83 -13.39
N ALA A 128 1.01 -20.15 -12.45
CA ALA A 128 0.26 -19.19 -11.63
C ALA A 128 0.76 -19.10 -10.19
N GLY A 129 2.04 -19.40 -9.96
CA GLY A 129 2.64 -19.47 -8.62
C GLY A 129 2.48 -18.20 -7.78
N GLU A 130 2.47 -17.01 -8.38
CA GLU A 130 2.29 -15.74 -7.67
C GLU A 130 0.90 -15.64 -7.02
N VAL A 131 -0.16 -15.98 -7.76
CA VAL A 131 -1.54 -15.97 -7.23
C VAL A 131 -1.70 -17.01 -6.13
N LEU A 132 -1.15 -18.21 -6.33
CA LEU A 132 -1.23 -19.27 -5.34
C LEU A 132 -0.48 -18.88 -4.05
N SER A 133 0.66 -18.21 -4.17
CA SER A 133 1.42 -17.70 -3.01
C SER A 133 0.66 -16.61 -2.25
N ALA A 134 0.00 -15.68 -2.96
CA ALA A 134 -0.84 -14.67 -2.33
C ALA A 134 -2.05 -15.29 -1.61
N ILE A 135 -2.70 -16.30 -2.23
CA ILE A 135 -3.79 -17.04 -1.59
C ILE A 135 -3.31 -17.74 -0.32
N ASP A 136 -2.14 -18.40 -0.36
CA ASP A 136 -1.55 -19.10 0.78
C ASP A 136 -1.24 -18.14 1.94
N SER A 137 -0.60 -17.01 1.63
CA SER A 137 -0.32 -15.92 2.57
C SER A 137 -1.61 -15.42 3.25
N LEU A 138 -2.63 -15.05 2.46
CA LEU A 138 -3.88 -14.49 2.97
C LEU A 138 -4.77 -15.53 3.66
N ALA A 139 -4.63 -16.82 3.35
CA ALA A 139 -5.32 -17.90 4.03
C ALA A 139 -4.89 -18.06 5.50
N SER A 140 -3.70 -17.58 5.86
CA SER A 140 -3.17 -17.66 7.23
C SER A 140 -3.87 -16.73 8.23
N PHE A 141 -4.61 -15.71 7.75
CA PHE A 141 -5.28 -14.73 8.61
C PHE A 141 -6.74 -15.12 8.85
N ASP A 142 -7.10 -15.47 10.08
CA ASP A 142 -8.46 -15.93 10.40
C ASP A 142 -9.54 -14.89 10.08
N ALA A 143 -9.29 -13.62 10.41
CA ALA A 143 -10.24 -12.53 10.18
C ALA A 143 -10.53 -12.27 8.68
N LEU A 144 -9.66 -12.72 7.77
CA LEU A 144 -9.89 -12.67 6.32
C LEU A 144 -10.71 -13.85 5.78
N ASN A 145 -10.85 -14.91 6.58
CA ASN A 145 -11.35 -16.21 6.13
C ASN A 145 -12.62 -16.67 6.87
N VAL A 146 -13.21 -15.81 7.71
CA VAL A 146 -14.49 -16.11 8.35
C VAL A 146 -15.62 -16.10 7.34
N THR A 147 -16.51 -17.10 7.47
CA THR A 147 -17.66 -17.33 6.58
C THR A 147 -18.86 -17.84 7.37
N ALA A 148 -20.02 -17.96 6.72
CA ALA A 148 -21.24 -18.44 7.35
C ALA A 148 -21.12 -19.84 7.96
N SER A 149 -20.20 -20.69 7.45
CA SER A 149 -19.97 -22.02 7.99
C SER A 149 -19.35 -21.98 9.40
N HIS A 150 -18.46 -21.02 9.67
CA HIS A 150 -17.83 -20.84 10.98
C HIS A 150 -18.86 -20.47 12.06
N VAL A 151 -19.88 -19.68 11.71
CA VAL A 151 -21.00 -19.37 12.61
C VAL A 151 -21.86 -20.60 12.86
N LYS A 152 -22.20 -21.38 11.81
CA LYS A 152 -22.94 -22.65 11.96
C LYS A 152 -22.20 -23.65 12.86
N GLN A 153 -20.87 -23.67 12.79
CA GLN A 153 -19.99 -24.51 13.60
C GLN A 153 -19.69 -23.92 15.00
N ARG A 154 -20.25 -22.74 15.33
CA ARG A 154 -20.02 -22.02 16.60
C ARG A 154 -18.55 -21.68 16.88
N LEU A 155 -17.74 -21.54 15.83
CA LEU A 155 -16.35 -21.09 15.94
C LEU A 155 -16.26 -19.56 16.08
N VAL A 156 -17.26 -18.85 15.56
CA VAL A 156 -17.36 -17.40 15.63
C VAL A 156 -18.81 -17.03 15.96
N SER A 157 -19.02 -15.94 16.71
CA SER A 157 -20.35 -15.45 17.04
C SER A 157 -21.09 -14.95 15.77
N PRO A 158 -22.43 -15.12 15.68
CA PRO A 158 -23.22 -14.55 14.58
C PRO A 158 -23.00 -13.05 14.37
N GLU A 159 -22.86 -12.31 15.48
CA GLU A 159 -22.65 -10.86 15.48
C GLU A 159 -21.37 -10.45 14.74
N ALA A 160 -20.36 -11.31 14.67
CA ALA A 160 -19.12 -11.01 13.95
C ALA A 160 -19.32 -10.95 12.44
N LEU A 161 -20.21 -11.79 11.90
CA LEU A 161 -20.62 -11.68 10.50
C LEU A 161 -21.59 -10.54 10.29
N ASP A 162 -22.54 -10.29 11.19
CA ASP A 162 -23.50 -9.20 11.05
C ASP A 162 -22.81 -7.83 11.08
N ARG A 163 -21.74 -7.69 11.86
CA ARG A 163 -20.98 -6.44 11.99
C ARG A 163 -19.69 -6.40 11.20
N ARG A 164 -19.42 -7.39 10.35
CA ARG A 164 -18.22 -7.47 9.50
C ARG A 164 -17.98 -6.20 8.70
N ILE A 165 -16.73 -5.98 8.33
CA ILE A 165 -16.35 -4.93 7.40
C ILE A 165 -16.80 -5.31 6.00
N ASP A 166 -17.73 -4.52 5.47
CA ASP A 166 -18.19 -4.57 4.09
C ASP A 166 -17.96 -3.19 3.46
N LEU A 167 -17.03 -3.10 2.51
CA LEU A 167 -16.60 -1.84 1.90
C LEU A 167 -17.75 -1.05 1.23
N PRO A 168 -18.75 -1.69 0.59
CA PRO A 168 -19.89 -0.98 0.03
C PRO A 168 -20.70 -0.19 1.07
N ASP A 169 -20.69 -0.59 2.34
CA ASP A 169 -21.35 0.16 3.42
C ASP A 169 -20.80 1.59 3.56
N LEU A 170 -19.53 1.84 3.21
CA LEU A 170 -18.93 3.19 3.26
C LEU A 170 -19.69 4.18 2.38
N PHE A 171 -20.35 3.73 1.31
CA PHE A 171 -21.12 4.59 0.41
C PHE A 171 -22.57 4.81 0.89
N VAL A 172 -23.05 3.99 1.82
CA VAL A 172 -24.47 3.95 2.28
C VAL A 172 -24.66 4.40 3.72
N ARG A 173 -23.66 4.23 4.58
CA ARG A 173 -23.73 4.62 5.99
C ARG A 173 -22.45 5.38 6.38
N PRO A 174 -22.57 6.63 6.86
CA PRO A 174 -21.44 7.36 7.44
C PRO A 174 -20.82 6.55 8.58
N GLN A 175 -19.53 6.25 8.44
CA GLN A 175 -18.75 5.51 9.43
C GLN A 175 -17.25 5.69 9.18
N VAL A 176 -16.45 5.23 10.12
CA VAL A 176 -15.00 5.11 9.97
C VAL A 176 -14.62 3.64 9.99
N LEU A 177 -13.92 3.21 8.95
CA LEU A 177 -13.23 1.92 8.88
C LEU A 177 -11.74 2.15 9.05
N TYR A 178 -11.11 1.45 9.98
CA TYR A 178 -9.69 1.61 10.30
C TYR A 178 -8.95 0.29 10.10
N PHE A 179 -7.96 0.26 9.22
CA PHE A 179 -7.07 -0.89 9.01
C PHE A 179 -5.75 -0.59 9.70
N TYR A 180 -5.54 -1.18 10.87
CA TYR A 180 -4.31 -1.11 11.65
C TYR A 180 -3.44 -2.31 11.27
N LEU A 181 -2.53 -2.09 10.33
CA LEU A 181 -1.71 -3.11 9.69
C LEU A 181 -0.26 -2.98 10.17
N GLU A 182 -0.06 -3.34 11.44
CA GLU A 182 1.21 -3.26 12.13
C GLU A 182 2.01 -4.53 11.83
N SER A 183 2.72 -4.51 10.72
CA SER A 183 3.47 -5.69 10.30
C SER A 183 4.95 -5.38 10.17
N THR A 184 5.65 -5.41 11.29
CA THR A 184 7.10 -5.63 11.30
C THR A 184 7.45 -7.07 10.86
N LEU A 185 6.53 -8.03 10.99
CA LEU A 185 6.79 -9.45 10.77
C LEU A 185 6.33 -10.00 9.40
N GLN A 186 5.24 -9.49 8.81
CA GLN A 186 4.63 -10.00 7.57
C GLN A 186 4.33 -8.88 6.55
N VAL A 187 5.33 -8.03 6.27
CA VAL A 187 5.17 -6.75 5.55
C VAL A 187 4.44 -6.93 4.21
N ALA A 188 4.67 -8.05 3.52
CA ALA A 188 4.00 -8.38 2.26
C ALA A 188 2.49 -8.53 2.42
N ALA A 189 2.03 -9.29 3.42
CA ALA A 189 0.60 -9.53 3.65
C ALA A 189 -0.13 -8.24 4.07
N ALA A 190 0.47 -7.42 4.93
CA ALA A 190 -0.09 -6.11 5.28
C ALA A 190 -0.31 -5.24 4.04
N ARG A 191 0.65 -5.20 3.10
CA ARG A 191 0.49 -4.49 1.83
C ARG A 191 -0.62 -5.09 0.97
N GLU A 192 -0.74 -6.41 0.89
CA GLU A 192 -1.81 -7.09 0.16
C GLU A 192 -3.19 -6.76 0.73
N ILE A 193 -3.35 -6.81 2.05
CA ILE A 193 -4.60 -6.47 2.75
C ILE A 193 -4.95 -4.99 2.53
N ALA A 194 -3.97 -4.10 2.66
CA ALA A 194 -4.16 -2.67 2.40
C ALA A 194 -4.64 -2.41 0.97
N LYS A 195 -4.04 -3.08 -0.02
CA LYS A 195 -4.48 -2.95 -1.41
C LYS A 195 -5.87 -3.55 -1.62
N LEU A 196 -6.20 -4.70 -1.03
CA LEU A 196 -7.55 -5.27 -1.08
C LEU A 196 -8.60 -4.30 -0.52
N ALA A 197 -8.32 -3.65 0.61
CA ALA A 197 -9.20 -2.63 1.19
C ALA A 197 -9.32 -1.39 0.29
N PHE A 198 -8.20 -0.90 -0.27
CA PHE A 198 -8.21 0.32 -1.08
C PHE A 198 -8.85 0.11 -2.46
N TYR A 199 -8.44 -0.93 -3.19
CA TYR A 199 -8.98 -1.24 -4.51
C TYR A 199 -10.42 -1.72 -4.47
N GLY A 200 -10.82 -2.43 -3.41
CA GLY A 200 -12.19 -2.85 -3.20
C GLY A 200 -13.21 -1.71 -3.17
N LEU A 201 -12.77 -0.45 -2.96
CA LEU A 201 -13.65 0.72 -3.04
C LEU A 201 -14.15 1.02 -4.45
N LEU A 202 -13.37 0.73 -5.50
CA LEU A 202 -13.80 0.96 -6.88
C LEU A 202 -15.02 0.10 -7.28
N PRO A 203 -14.97 -1.24 -7.18
CA PRO A 203 -16.15 -2.06 -7.50
C PRO A 203 -17.30 -1.76 -6.54
N SER A 204 -17.02 -1.43 -5.27
CA SER A 204 -18.03 -0.97 -4.32
C SER A 204 -18.81 0.26 -4.82
N ALA A 205 -18.09 1.26 -5.35
CA ALA A 205 -18.69 2.47 -5.90
C ALA A 205 -19.45 2.20 -7.21
N VAL A 206 -18.91 1.33 -8.08
CA VAL A 206 -19.51 0.95 -9.36
C VAL A 206 -20.85 0.26 -9.14
N VAL A 207 -20.91 -0.75 -8.26
CA VAL A 207 -22.15 -1.47 -7.94
C VAL A 207 -23.22 -0.52 -7.40
N HIS A 208 -22.85 0.41 -6.50
CA HIS A 208 -23.79 1.39 -5.97
C HIS A 208 -24.35 2.33 -7.04
N ARG A 209 -23.50 2.75 -7.98
CA ARG A 209 -23.92 3.59 -9.11
C ARG A 209 -24.90 2.84 -10.02
N HIS A 210 -24.65 1.56 -10.30
CA HIS A 210 -25.56 0.73 -11.09
C HIS A 210 -26.92 0.52 -10.42
N ARG A 211 -26.94 0.40 -9.09
CA ARG A 211 -28.18 0.30 -8.30
C ARG A 211 -28.96 1.62 -8.20
N GLY A 212 -28.44 2.73 -8.74
CA GLY A 212 -29.09 4.05 -8.71
C GLY A 212 -29.18 4.66 -7.31
N VAL A 213 -28.42 4.13 -6.34
CA VAL A 213 -28.43 4.62 -4.96
C VAL A 213 -27.58 5.87 -4.86
N LYS A 214 -28.08 6.89 -4.16
CA LYS A 214 -27.29 8.10 -3.87
C LYS A 214 -26.06 7.71 -3.04
N THR A 215 -24.88 7.80 -3.65
CA THR A 215 -23.62 7.49 -2.99
C THR A 215 -23.12 8.65 -2.15
N ARG A 216 -22.55 8.32 -0.99
CA ARG A 216 -21.81 9.28 -0.17
C ARG A 216 -20.37 9.37 -0.62
N ARG A 217 -19.71 10.44 -0.19
CA ARG A 217 -18.27 10.59 -0.40
C ARG A 217 -17.51 9.73 0.59
N VAL A 218 -16.48 9.05 0.10
CA VAL A 218 -15.57 8.26 0.91
C VAL A 218 -14.21 8.93 0.87
N TYR A 219 -13.66 9.24 2.04
CA TYR A 219 -12.29 9.71 2.18
C TYR A 219 -11.40 8.52 2.53
N VAL A 220 -10.32 8.31 1.79
CA VAL A 220 -9.31 7.30 2.09
C VAL A 220 -8.08 8.02 2.60
N VAL A 221 -7.62 7.64 3.78
CA VAL A 221 -6.37 8.11 4.38
C VAL A 221 -5.42 6.93 4.36
N VAL A 222 -4.26 7.10 3.74
CA VAL A 222 -3.21 6.08 3.72
C VAL A 222 -1.94 6.71 4.27
N ASP A 223 -1.50 6.25 5.43
CA ASP A 223 -0.15 6.54 5.89
C ASP A 223 0.85 5.63 5.16
N GLU A 224 2.12 6.04 5.09
CA GLU A 224 3.17 5.26 4.41
C GLU A 224 2.75 4.75 3.02
N PHE A 225 2.08 5.59 2.22
CA PHE A 225 1.47 5.26 0.93
C PHE A 225 2.45 4.60 -0.06
N GLN A 226 3.75 4.90 0.04
CA GLN A 226 4.78 4.26 -0.77
C GLN A 226 4.79 2.72 -0.64
N GLN A 227 4.32 2.18 0.49
CA GLN A 227 4.26 0.73 0.75
C GLN A 227 3.27 0.00 -0.15
N ILE A 228 2.21 0.68 -0.62
CA ILE A 228 1.15 0.08 -1.43
C ILE A 228 1.23 0.46 -2.91
N VAL A 229 2.30 1.15 -3.33
CA VAL A 229 2.52 1.56 -4.71
C VAL A 229 2.65 0.34 -5.63
N SER A 230 1.84 0.32 -6.68
CA SER A 230 1.85 -0.69 -7.75
C SER A 230 1.50 -0.06 -9.09
N GLU A 231 1.79 -0.77 -10.18
CA GLU A 231 1.60 -0.29 -11.56
C GLU A 231 0.15 0.15 -11.84
N ASN A 232 -0.82 -0.61 -11.34
CA ASN A 232 -2.25 -0.33 -11.55
C ASN A 232 -2.85 0.72 -10.61
N LEU A 233 -2.08 1.26 -9.65
CA LEU A 233 -2.57 2.25 -8.68
C LEU A 233 -2.85 3.60 -9.34
N GLU A 234 -2.14 3.90 -10.43
CA GLU A 234 -2.38 5.06 -11.27
C GLU A 234 -3.81 5.08 -11.82
N ILE A 235 -4.30 3.93 -12.30
CA ILE A 235 -5.65 3.78 -12.84
C ILE A 235 -6.67 4.06 -11.74
N LEU A 236 -6.44 3.53 -10.54
CA LEU A 236 -7.32 3.75 -9.39
C LEU A 236 -7.44 5.22 -9.04
N LEU A 237 -6.32 5.95 -8.95
CA LEU A 237 -6.32 7.37 -8.59
C LEU A 237 -7.05 8.23 -9.63
N ARG A 238 -6.93 7.87 -10.92
CA ARG A 238 -7.67 8.54 -12.01
C ARG A 238 -9.18 8.29 -11.92
N GLN A 239 -9.60 7.07 -11.63
CA GLN A 239 -11.01 6.68 -11.59
C GLN A 239 -11.74 7.14 -10.32
N ALA A 240 -11.07 7.04 -9.16
CA ALA A 240 -11.59 7.35 -7.83
C ALA A 240 -12.33 8.69 -7.77
N ARG A 241 -11.78 9.71 -8.45
CA ARG A 241 -12.33 11.08 -8.50
C ARG A 241 -13.78 11.12 -8.98
N SER A 242 -14.10 10.36 -10.03
CA SER A 242 -15.45 10.31 -10.62
C SER A 242 -16.44 9.48 -9.80
N MET A 243 -15.92 8.65 -8.89
CA MET A 243 -16.67 7.68 -8.09
C MET A 243 -16.97 8.20 -6.66
N GLY A 244 -16.68 9.47 -6.39
CA GLY A 244 -16.91 10.06 -5.06
C GLY A 244 -15.88 9.65 -4.00
N ILE A 245 -14.74 9.12 -4.43
CA ILE A 245 -13.62 8.75 -3.56
C ILE A 245 -12.59 9.88 -3.57
N ALA A 246 -12.20 10.34 -2.39
CA ALA A 246 -11.14 11.33 -2.18
C ALA A 246 -10.01 10.70 -1.39
N ALA A 247 -8.76 10.91 -1.80
CA ALA A 247 -7.59 10.32 -1.15
C ALA A 247 -6.73 11.38 -0.43
N ILE A 248 -6.26 11.02 0.76
CA ILE A 248 -5.25 11.72 1.56
C ILE A 248 -4.10 10.73 1.71
N LEU A 249 -2.99 11.03 1.07
CA LEU A 249 -1.86 10.11 0.92
C LEU A 249 -0.65 10.73 1.61
N ALA A 250 -0.04 10.02 2.56
CA ALA A 250 1.17 10.44 3.24
C ALA A 250 2.30 9.47 2.91
N ASN A 251 3.48 10.00 2.61
CA ASN A 251 4.68 9.24 2.29
C ASN A 251 5.93 10.01 2.77
N GLN A 252 7.05 9.32 2.94
CA GLN A 252 8.27 9.91 3.51
C GLN A 252 8.94 10.89 2.53
N THR A 253 9.26 10.44 1.32
CA THR A 253 9.84 11.29 0.29
C THR A 253 9.10 11.12 -1.03
N LEU A 254 9.20 12.13 -1.91
CA LEU A 254 8.60 12.03 -3.24
C LEU A 254 9.28 10.94 -4.09
N ALA A 255 10.57 10.69 -3.85
CA ALA A 255 11.35 9.66 -4.53
C ALA A 255 10.84 8.24 -4.23
N ASP A 256 10.28 7.98 -3.04
CA ASP A 256 9.75 6.66 -2.67
C ASP A 256 8.53 6.23 -3.50
N LEU A 257 7.89 7.19 -4.19
CA LEU A 257 6.79 6.92 -5.12
C LEU A 257 7.29 6.43 -6.49
N LYS A 258 8.60 6.28 -6.65
CA LYS A 258 9.26 5.75 -7.83
C LYS A 258 10.06 4.51 -7.46
N THR A 259 9.69 3.37 -8.03
CA THR A 259 10.37 2.10 -7.85
C THR A 259 10.89 1.56 -9.18
N ALA A 260 11.60 0.44 -9.16
CA ALA A 260 12.13 -0.19 -10.36
C ALA A 260 10.99 -0.68 -11.28
N GLY A 261 10.57 0.16 -12.21
CA GLY A 261 9.53 -0.13 -13.21
C GLY A 261 8.19 0.58 -12.99
N VAL A 262 8.01 1.32 -11.89
CA VAL A 262 6.79 2.08 -11.62
C VAL A 262 7.14 3.50 -11.19
N ASP A 263 6.55 4.50 -11.85
CA ASP A 263 6.68 5.91 -11.48
C ASP A 263 5.28 6.53 -11.38
N ILE A 264 4.71 6.56 -10.18
CA ILE A 264 3.37 7.12 -9.96
C ILE A 264 3.38 8.62 -9.65
N ILE A 265 4.56 9.26 -9.62
CA ILE A 265 4.67 10.70 -9.31
C ILE A 265 3.79 11.54 -10.25
N PRO A 266 3.79 11.32 -11.59
CA PRO A 266 2.94 12.09 -12.50
C PRO A 266 1.45 11.89 -12.20
N ALA A 267 1.04 10.65 -11.91
CA ALA A 267 -0.34 10.30 -11.58
C ALA A 267 -0.80 10.98 -10.29
N ILE A 268 0.04 10.99 -9.26
CA ILE A 268 -0.22 11.68 -7.99
C ILE A 268 -0.31 13.18 -8.24
N GLN A 269 0.65 13.77 -8.96
CA GLN A 269 0.67 15.21 -9.23
C GLN A 269 -0.58 15.69 -9.97
N ALA A 270 -1.06 14.92 -10.95
CA ALA A 270 -2.24 15.23 -11.76
C ALA A 270 -3.56 15.04 -11.00
N ASN A 271 -3.66 14.03 -10.13
CA ASN A 271 -4.92 13.68 -9.46
C ASN A 271 -5.06 14.29 -8.06
N THR A 272 -3.97 14.70 -7.41
CA THR A 272 -3.99 15.40 -6.13
C THR A 272 -3.92 16.91 -6.32
N ARG A 273 -4.86 17.63 -5.70
CA ARG A 273 -4.94 19.10 -5.81
C ARG A 273 -4.20 19.84 -4.72
N PHE A 274 -4.08 19.23 -3.55
CA PHE A 274 -3.43 19.78 -2.39
C PHE A 274 -2.19 18.93 -2.11
N LYS A 275 -1.05 19.59 -1.95
CA LYS A 275 0.23 18.97 -1.60
C LYS A 275 0.81 19.74 -0.44
N GLN A 276 1.27 19.03 0.58
CA GLN A 276 1.89 19.61 1.77
C GLN A 276 3.19 18.89 2.05
N VAL A 277 4.27 19.65 2.10
CA VAL A 277 5.62 19.17 2.36
C VAL A 277 6.05 19.65 3.73
N PHE A 278 6.21 18.72 4.67
CA PHE A 278 6.66 19.01 6.03
C PHE A 278 8.19 19.08 6.12
N ALA A 279 8.89 18.16 5.46
CA ALA A 279 10.34 18.13 5.38
C ALA A 279 10.74 17.94 3.91
N ALA A 280 11.60 18.81 3.38
CA ALA A 280 12.12 18.72 2.01
C ALA A 280 13.58 18.28 2.01
N THR A 281 13.83 17.00 2.33
CA THR A 281 15.18 16.45 2.50
C THR A 281 15.85 16.08 1.18
N ASP A 282 15.08 15.69 0.17
CA ASP A 282 15.61 15.25 -1.12
C ASP A 282 15.74 16.40 -2.14
N LEU A 283 16.82 16.40 -2.92
CA LEU A 283 17.11 17.46 -3.90
C LEU A 283 16.04 17.56 -4.99
N TYR A 284 15.42 16.44 -5.35
CA TYR A 284 14.38 16.41 -6.39
C TYR A 284 13.14 17.18 -5.94
N GLN A 285 12.67 16.97 -4.71
CA GLN A 285 11.55 17.69 -4.11
C GLN A 285 11.91 19.16 -3.88
N GLN A 286 13.13 19.48 -3.44
CA GLN A 286 13.59 20.87 -3.33
C GLN A 286 13.52 21.59 -4.68
N ASP A 287 14.05 20.98 -5.75
CA ASP A 287 14.02 21.58 -7.09
C ASP A 287 12.59 21.71 -7.64
N ALA A 288 11.72 20.74 -7.35
CA ALA A 288 10.30 20.82 -7.69
C ALA A 288 9.61 21.99 -6.98
N LEU A 289 9.89 22.21 -5.70
CA LEU A 289 9.35 23.33 -4.92
C LEU A 289 9.89 24.69 -5.37
N ILE A 290 11.17 24.79 -5.73
CA ILE A 290 11.76 26.00 -6.33
C ILE A 290 10.98 26.37 -7.59
N LYS A 291 10.83 25.42 -8.52
CA LYS A 291 10.09 25.62 -9.78
C LYS A 291 8.62 25.96 -9.52
N ALA A 292 7.97 25.26 -8.59
CA ALA A 292 6.57 25.49 -8.24
C ALA A 292 6.34 26.79 -7.45
N SER A 293 7.37 27.42 -6.90
CA SER A 293 7.27 28.73 -6.24
C SER A 293 7.15 29.89 -7.24
N GLY A 294 7.55 29.66 -8.49
CA GLY A 294 7.63 30.67 -9.53
C GLY A 294 8.91 31.50 -9.48
N GLU A 295 8.96 32.53 -10.32
CA GLU A 295 10.09 33.44 -10.47
C GLU A 295 9.68 34.86 -10.09
N ILE A 296 10.63 35.64 -9.58
CA ILE A 296 10.46 37.06 -9.25
C ILE A 296 11.65 37.85 -9.80
N MET A 297 11.44 39.14 -10.05
CA MET A 297 12.51 40.07 -10.40
C MET A 297 13.25 40.50 -9.12
N HIS A 298 14.57 40.29 -9.09
CA HIS A 298 15.46 40.76 -8.05
C HIS A 298 16.16 42.04 -8.52
N HIS A 299 16.13 43.08 -7.69
CA HIS A 299 16.91 44.29 -7.91
C HIS A 299 18.25 44.15 -7.21
N MET A 300 19.34 44.18 -7.97
CA MET A 300 20.70 44.16 -7.46
C MET A 300 21.27 45.57 -7.49
N TYR A 301 21.80 46.00 -6.35
CA TYR A 301 22.48 47.28 -6.22
C TYR A 301 23.97 47.00 -6.02
N SER A 302 24.78 47.43 -6.99
CA SER A 302 26.23 47.39 -6.89
C SER A 302 26.74 48.80 -6.63
N THR A 303 27.47 48.98 -5.53
CA THR A 303 28.12 50.26 -5.22
C THR A 303 29.62 50.09 -5.42
N ARG A 304 30.21 50.92 -6.27
CA ARG A 304 31.66 51.02 -6.43
C ARG A 304 32.11 52.35 -5.84
N GLU A 305 32.91 52.26 -4.80
CA GLU A 305 33.49 53.42 -4.12
C GLU A 305 34.93 53.64 -4.58
N SER A 306 35.26 54.88 -4.91
CA SER A 306 36.60 55.35 -5.25
C SER A 306 36.94 56.58 -4.40
N ALA A 307 38.21 56.96 -4.31
CA ALA A 307 38.67 58.03 -3.42
C ALA A 307 38.00 59.39 -3.63
N SER A 308 37.31 59.61 -4.76
CA SER A 308 36.64 60.87 -5.11
C SER A 308 35.18 60.71 -5.54
N ASP A 309 34.65 59.49 -5.68
CA ASP A 309 33.32 59.27 -6.24
C ASP A 309 32.72 57.92 -5.81
N ILE A 310 31.40 57.93 -5.63
CA ILE A 310 30.58 56.73 -5.40
C ILE A 310 29.70 56.52 -6.63
N SER A 311 29.90 55.41 -7.35
CA SER A 311 29.01 55.00 -8.43
C SER A 311 28.08 53.88 -7.98
N VAL A 312 26.79 54.07 -8.21
CA VAL A 312 25.75 53.07 -7.92
C VAL A 312 25.20 52.54 -9.24
N THR A 313 25.28 51.24 -9.45
CA THR A 313 24.69 50.54 -10.59
C THR A 313 23.54 49.68 -10.10
N THR A 314 22.36 49.88 -10.69
CA THR A 314 21.19 49.03 -10.46
C THR A 314 21.03 48.07 -11.63
N SER A 315 20.87 46.78 -11.35
CA SER A 315 20.56 45.78 -12.37
C SER A 315 19.39 44.91 -11.93
N GLU A 316 18.54 44.53 -12.87
CA GLU A 316 17.40 43.63 -12.65
C GLU A 316 17.76 42.22 -13.10
N GLN A 317 17.47 41.23 -12.26
CA GLN A 317 17.70 39.82 -12.58
C GLN A 317 16.47 38.99 -12.21
N ILE A 318 15.94 38.23 -13.16
CA ILE A 318 14.90 37.24 -12.88
C ILE A 318 15.54 36.05 -12.15
N GLY A 319 14.93 35.64 -11.05
CA GLY A 319 15.40 34.50 -10.25
C GLY A 319 14.24 33.80 -9.54
N PRO A 320 14.51 32.64 -8.91
CA PRO A 320 13.45 31.89 -8.24
C PRO A 320 12.89 32.67 -7.04
N ARG A 321 11.59 32.50 -6.79
CA ARG A 321 10.91 33.09 -5.62
C ARG A 321 11.41 32.47 -4.32
N PHE A 322 11.56 31.15 -4.27
CA PHE A 322 12.26 30.45 -3.19
C PHE A 322 13.63 29.97 -3.65
N ARG A 323 14.66 30.31 -2.88
CA ARG A 323 15.97 29.66 -3.01
C ARG A 323 15.95 28.34 -2.24
N ARG A 324 16.88 27.45 -2.57
CA ARG A 324 17.05 26.17 -1.86
C ARG A 324 17.18 26.35 -0.34
N ASN A 325 17.96 27.34 0.08
CA ASN A 325 18.14 27.66 1.51
C ASN A 325 16.85 28.14 2.18
N ASP A 326 15.94 28.79 1.44
CA ASP A 326 14.64 29.21 1.99
C ASP A 326 13.77 27.99 2.26
N ILE A 327 13.74 27.01 1.35
CA ILE A 327 13.00 25.75 1.52
C ILE A 327 13.50 24.97 2.72
N ILE A 328 14.83 24.81 2.86
CA ILE A 328 15.44 24.12 4.00
C ILE A 328 15.06 24.83 5.30
N ARG A 329 15.22 26.15 5.36
CA ARG A 329 14.87 26.94 6.56
C ARG A 329 13.39 26.93 6.90
N LEU A 330 12.51 26.87 5.91
CA LEU A 330 11.06 26.83 6.12
C LEU A 330 10.60 25.48 6.62
N THR A 331 11.16 24.40 6.08
CA THR A 331 10.77 23.03 6.44
C THR A 331 11.41 22.53 7.75
N ASP A 332 12.52 23.14 8.20
CA ASP A 332 13.14 22.84 9.50
C ASP A 332 12.43 23.51 10.69
N ARG A 333 11.59 24.53 10.45
CA ARG A 333 10.87 25.22 11.52
C ARG A 333 9.68 24.41 12.01
N GLU A 334 9.57 24.25 13.32
CA GLU A 334 8.39 23.65 13.96
C GLU A 334 7.10 24.34 13.48
N LYS A 335 6.07 23.55 13.17
CA LYS A 335 4.75 24.00 12.67
C LYS A 335 4.74 24.58 11.26
N TYR A 336 5.87 24.72 10.58
CA TYR A 336 5.89 25.19 9.20
C TYR A 336 5.90 24.01 8.22
N SER A 337 5.28 24.24 7.07
CA SER A 337 5.25 23.34 5.93
C SER A 337 5.15 24.18 4.65
N ILE A 338 5.45 23.60 3.50
CA ILE A 338 5.23 24.24 2.21
C ILE A 338 4.01 23.59 1.57
N VAL A 339 3.03 24.41 1.17
CA VAL A 339 1.80 23.96 0.55
C VAL A 339 1.74 24.42 -0.89
N GLN A 340 1.23 23.53 -1.76
CA GLN A 340 0.91 23.82 -3.15
C GLN A 340 -0.53 23.42 -3.44
N ILE A 341 -1.29 24.32 -4.10
CA ILE A 341 -2.67 24.06 -4.53
C ILE A 341 -2.81 24.30 -6.03
N SER A 342 -2.89 23.22 -6.82
CA SER A 342 -2.75 23.28 -8.30
C SER A 342 -3.92 23.93 -9.05
N ARG A 343 -5.10 24.06 -8.43
CA ARG A 343 -6.25 24.77 -9.01
C ARG A 343 -6.92 25.67 -7.97
N GLY A 344 -6.93 26.96 -8.25
CA GLY A 344 -7.63 27.95 -7.45
C GLY A 344 -9.11 28.02 -7.80
N SER A 345 -9.98 27.80 -6.81
CA SER A 345 -11.39 28.15 -6.85
C SER A 345 -11.87 28.46 -5.44
N GLY A 346 -12.63 29.54 -5.25
CA GLY A 346 -13.00 30.01 -3.90
C GLY A 346 -11.76 30.36 -3.07
N TYR A 347 -11.66 29.79 -1.87
CA TYR A 347 -10.58 30.04 -0.91
C TYR A 347 -9.21 29.44 -1.29
N THR A 348 -9.08 28.76 -2.44
CA THR A 348 -7.82 28.14 -2.86
C THR A 348 -7.05 28.92 -3.94
N ARG A 349 -7.38 30.20 -4.16
CA ARG A 349 -6.73 31.06 -5.18
C ARG A 349 -5.34 31.52 -4.75
N PHE A 350 -4.38 30.61 -4.76
CA PHE A 350 -2.96 30.90 -4.55
C PHE A 350 -2.16 30.86 -5.87
N GLU A 351 -2.84 31.09 -7.00
CA GLU A 351 -2.25 31.13 -8.35
C GLU A 351 -1.46 29.88 -8.76
N GLY A 352 -1.61 28.78 -8.02
CA GLY A 352 -0.84 27.55 -8.23
C GLY A 352 0.55 27.57 -7.59
N PHE A 353 0.97 28.70 -7.02
CA PHE A 353 2.29 28.84 -6.40
C PHE A 353 2.39 28.08 -5.08
N SER A 354 3.61 27.63 -4.80
CA SER A 354 3.95 27.11 -3.48
C SER A 354 4.09 28.25 -2.46
N PHE A 355 3.58 28.06 -1.25
CA PHE A 355 3.65 29.05 -0.18
C PHE A 355 3.86 28.38 1.18
N PRO A 356 4.51 29.06 2.15
CA PRO A 356 4.65 28.53 3.51
C PRO A 356 3.30 28.56 4.22
N LEU A 357 2.94 27.44 4.84
CA LEU A 357 1.80 27.29 5.73
C LEU A 357 2.31 27.00 7.15
N ARG A 358 1.88 27.82 8.11
CA ARG A 358 2.01 27.52 9.53
C ARG A 358 0.76 26.79 10.01
N SER A 359 0.92 25.60 10.57
CA SER A 359 -0.17 24.76 11.07
C SER A 359 0.08 24.40 12.53
N ASP A 360 -0.89 24.68 13.41
CA ASP A 360 -0.86 24.20 14.78
C ASP A 360 -1.32 22.73 14.86
N TYR A 361 -0.91 22.04 15.93
CA TYR A 361 -1.37 20.69 16.20
C TYR A 361 -2.86 20.69 16.58
N HIS A 362 -3.61 19.71 16.08
CA HIS A 362 -5.04 19.56 16.34
C HIS A 362 -5.34 19.01 17.74
N ILE A 363 -4.34 18.45 18.42
CA ILE A 363 -4.39 18.00 19.82
C ILE A 363 -3.13 18.44 20.56
N THR A 364 -3.22 18.50 21.88
CA THR A 364 -2.06 18.80 22.74
C THR A 364 -1.10 17.60 22.81
N ALA A 365 0.18 17.86 23.13
CA ALA A 365 1.17 16.80 23.31
C ALA A 365 0.78 15.80 24.43
N GLY A 366 0.17 16.29 25.52
CA GLY A 366 -0.33 15.43 26.60
C GLY A 366 -1.47 14.51 26.14
N GLN A 367 -2.38 15.02 25.32
CA GLN A 367 -3.46 14.22 24.73
C GLN A 367 -2.92 13.21 23.72
N HIS A 368 -1.95 13.59 22.89
CA HIS A 368 -1.27 12.67 21.99
C HIS A 368 -0.64 11.52 22.77
N LYS A 369 0.19 11.83 23.79
CA LYS A 369 0.83 10.81 24.64
C LYS A 369 -0.19 9.87 25.29
N LYS A 370 -1.25 10.43 25.87
CA LYS A 370 -2.34 9.64 26.46
C LYS A 370 -2.95 8.66 25.46
N ARG A 371 -3.20 9.11 24.22
CA ARG A 371 -3.77 8.28 23.15
C ARG A 371 -2.78 7.23 22.63
N SER A 372 -1.49 7.55 22.53
CA SER A 372 -0.43 6.59 22.17
C SER A 372 -0.30 5.46 23.19
N GLU A 373 -0.55 5.74 24.47
CA GLU A 373 -0.44 4.78 25.58
C GLU A 373 -1.74 4.00 25.84
N THR A 374 -2.83 4.31 25.13
CA THR A 374 -4.12 3.60 25.29
C THR A 374 -3.96 2.13 24.88
N PRO A 375 -4.42 1.17 25.69
CA PRO A 375 -4.38 -0.23 25.32
C PRO A 375 -5.29 -0.52 24.13
N TRP A 376 -4.95 -1.55 23.37
CA TRP A 376 -5.82 -2.02 22.28
C TRP A 376 -7.24 -2.34 22.80
N PRO A 377 -8.31 -2.05 22.03
CA PRO A 377 -9.67 -2.35 22.47
C PRO A 377 -9.85 -3.82 22.84
N ALA A 378 -10.49 -4.05 23.99
CA ALA A 378 -10.91 -5.39 24.39
C ALA A 378 -11.93 -5.98 23.38
N GLN A 379 -12.19 -7.28 23.46
CA GLN A 379 -13.18 -7.92 22.61
C GLN A 379 -14.57 -7.31 22.82
N GLN A 380 -15.17 -6.84 21.72
CA GLN A 380 -16.50 -6.22 21.66
C GLN A 380 -17.47 -7.06 20.81
N PRO A 381 -18.80 -6.88 20.96
CA PRO A 381 -19.78 -7.51 20.10
C PRO A 381 -19.54 -7.20 18.61
N GLY A 382 -19.29 -8.24 17.82
CA GLY A 382 -18.95 -8.13 16.39
C GLY A 382 -17.46 -8.27 16.07
N THR A 383 -16.60 -8.30 17.09
CA THR A 383 -15.18 -8.61 16.92
C THR A 383 -14.91 -10.08 17.22
N MET A 384 -13.89 -10.61 16.57
CA MET A 384 -13.30 -11.90 16.88
C MET A 384 -11.90 -11.69 17.44
N SER A 385 -11.48 -12.60 18.30
CA SER A 385 -10.08 -12.77 18.66
C SER A 385 -9.61 -14.00 17.89
N PRO A 386 -8.60 -13.89 17.00
CA PRO A 386 -8.01 -15.08 16.42
C PRO A 386 -7.51 -15.97 17.58
N PRO A 387 -7.69 -17.30 17.52
CA PRO A 387 -7.07 -18.17 18.50
C PRO A 387 -5.57 -17.85 18.53
N LEU A 388 -5.01 -17.66 19.73
CA LEU A 388 -3.56 -17.68 19.89
C LEU A 388 -3.05 -18.92 19.16
N PRO A 389 -2.02 -18.83 18.30
CA PRO A 389 -1.45 -20.02 17.69
C PRO A 389 -1.13 -20.96 18.84
N THR A 390 -1.90 -22.04 18.94
CA THR A 390 -1.62 -23.10 19.90
C THR A 390 -0.22 -23.54 19.53
N GLY A 391 0.75 -23.23 20.39
CA GLY A 391 2.08 -23.78 20.25
C GLY A 391 1.89 -25.27 19.98
N HIS A 392 2.57 -25.80 18.96
CA HIS A 392 2.76 -27.23 18.88
C HIS A 392 3.20 -27.67 20.27
N GLU A 393 2.31 -28.32 21.01
CA GLU A 393 2.71 -29.05 22.20
C GLU A 393 3.79 -29.99 21.67
N PRO A 394 5.05 -29.87 22.13
CA PRO A 394 6.09 -30.74 21.62
C PRO A 394 5.58 -32.16 21.86
N PRO A 395 5.67 -33.06 20.85
CA PRO A 395 5.19 -34.42 21.02
C PRO A 395 5.80 -34.97 22.32
N PRO A 396 4.99 -35.67 23.15
CA PRO A 396 5.41 -36.09 24.47
C PRO A 396 6.80 -36.72 24.36
N ALA A 397 7.75 -36.18 25.14
CA ALA A 397 9.14 -36.58 25.08
C ALA A 397 9.21 -38.11 25.10
N ALA A 398 9.81 -38.69 24.05
CA ALA A 398 10.05 -40.12 24.02
C ALA A 398 10.77 -40.52 25.31
N PRO A 399 10.37 -41.63 25.95
CA PRO A 399 10.98 -42.04 27.22
C PRO A 399 12.51 -42.10 27.06
N PRO A 400 13.26 -41.68 28.08
CA PRO A 400 14.70 -41.53 27.99
C PRO A 400 15.32 -42.84 27.54
N ARG A 401 16.00 -42.81 26.40
CA ARG A 401 16.82 -43.93 25.93
C ARG A 401 17.95 -44.11 26.94
N THR A 402 18.02 -45.30 27.51
CA THR A 402 19.09 -45.75 28.39
C THR A 402 20.45 -45.52 27.71
N PRO A 403 21.43 -44.88 28.38
CA PRO A 403 22.72 -44.59 27.76
C PRO A 403 23.50 -45.90 27.56
N GLN A 404 23.71 -46.28 26.30
CA GLN A 404 24.76 -47.24 25.95
C GLN A 404 26.09 -46.50 25.88
N ASN A 405 26.96 -46.79 26.85
CA ASN A 405 28.37 -46.43 26.87
C ASN A 405 29.10 -46.99 25.65
N ASN A 406 29.77 -46.13 24.89
CA ASN A 406 31.24 -46.19 24.73
C ASN A 406 31.73 -44.96 23.93
N PRO A 407 32.66 -44.15 24.46
CA PRO A 407 33.24 -43.04 23.72
C PRO A 407 34.28 -43.55 22.72
N VAL A 408 34.08 -43.29 21.43
CA VAL A 408 35.15 -43.37 20.42
C VAL A 408 35.81 -42.00 20.36
N ILE A 409 37.05 -41.95 20.84
CA ILE A 409 37.91 -40.78 20.79
C ILE A 409 38.37 -40.60 19.33
N ALA A 410 37.87 -39.55 18.65
CA ALA A 410 38.43 -39.09 17.40
C ALA A 410 39.39 -37.93 17.70
N VAL A 411 40.68 -38.15 17.44
CA VAL A 411 41.74 -37.15 17.54
C VAL A 411 41.67 -36.28 16.28
N GLU A 412 41.28 -35.01 16.43
CA GLU A 412 41.38 -34.01 15.37
C GLU A 412 42.81 -33.48 15.26
N VAL A 413 43.42 -33.70 14.09
CA VAL A 413 44.71 -33.10 13.70
C VAL A 413 44.40 -31.79 12.97
N HIS A 414 44.80 -30.66 13.56
CA HIS A 414 44.78 -29.34 12.91
C HIS A 414 45.88 -29.27 11.82
N ASP A 415 45.50 -29.17 10.55
CA ASP A 415 46.41 -28.77 9.47
C ASP A 415 46.03 -27.38 8.94
N THR A 416 46.87 -26.41 9.26
CA THR A 416 46.83 -25.03 8.81
C THR A 416 47.48 -24.90 7.43
N ARG A 417 46.70 -24.89 6.35
CA ARG A 417 47.16 -24.37 5.04
C ARG A 417 46.09 -23.57 4.32
N GLN A 418 46.47 -22.32 4.04
CA GLN A 418 45.75 -21.31 3.27
C GLN A 418 45.54 -21.75 1.82
N HIS A 419 44.35 -21.55 1.27
CA HIS A 419 44.10 -21.62 -0.17
C HIS A 419 43.42 -20.35 -0.71
N ALA A 420 44.14 -19.75 -1.66
CA ALA A 420 43.81 -18.57 -2.45
C ALA A 420 42.76 -18.90 -3.55
N PRO A 421 42.08 -17.89 -4.11
CA PRO A 421 40.92 -18.10 -5.00
C PRO A 421 41.32 -18.57 -6.42
N SER A 422 40.54 -19.51 -6.95
CA SER A 422 40.73 -20.13 -8.27
C SER A 422 40.21 -19.26 -9.43
N LYS A 423 41.05 -19.12 -10.46
CA LYS A 423 40.76 -18.43 -11.73
C LYS A 423 39.90 -19.32 -12.65
N LYS A 424 38.82 -18.76 -13.23
CA LYS A 424 38.05 -19.36 -14.34
C LYS A 424 38.83 -19.27 -15.67
N PRO A 425 38.71 -20.26 -16.59
CA PRO A 425 39.44 -20.27 -17.85
C PRO A 425 38.78 -19.43 -18.95
N LYS A 426 39.61 -18.70 -19.70
CA LYS A 426 39.28 -17.95 -20.93
C LYS A 426 39.01 -18.91 -22.10
N ARG A 427 37.92 -18.67 -22.83
CA ARG A 427 37.58 -19.35 -24.10
C ARG A 427 38.35 -18.68 -25.24
N LYS A 428 39.07 -19.49 -26.03
CA LYS A 428 39.90 -19.08 -27.18
C LYS A 428 39.03 -18.72 -28.39
N THR A 429 39.32 -17.60 -29.03
CA THR A 429 38.95 -17.23 -30.40
C THR A 429 40.08 -17.64 -31.36
N ALA A 430 39.72 -18.15 -32.53
CA ALA A 430 40.61 -18.36 -33.68
C ALA A 430 39.89 -17.88 -34.95
N PRO A 431 40.62 -17.47 -36.00
CA PRO A 431 40.17 -16.50 -37.00
C PRO A 431 39.59 -17.17 -38.27
N SER A 432 38.82 -16.40 -39.04
CA SER A 432 38.49 -16.73 -40.43
C SER A 432 38.64 -15.49 -41.30
N ASP A 433 39.72 -15.46 -42.07
CA ASP A 433 39.82 -14.66 -43.29
C ASP A 433 39.12 -15.40 -44.44
N SER A 434 38.30 -14.69 -45.19
CA SER A 434 38.09 -14.89 -46.63
C SER A 434 37.44 -13.64 -47.23
N GLU A 435 38.22 -12.95 -48.05
CA GLU A 435 37.84 -11.84 -48.93
C GLU A 435 36.92 -12.27 -50.11
N GLU A 436 36.42 -11.25 -50.82
CA GLU A 436 35.81 -11.23 -52.16
C GLU A 436 34.38 -11.77 -52.30
N SER A 437 33.45 -11.18 -53.07
CA SER A 437 33.42 -10.05 -54.02
C SER A 437 31.95 -9.80 -54.44
N HIS A 438 31.72 -8.71 -55.18
CA HIS A 438 30.57 -8.40 -56.05
C HIS A 438 29.35 -7.63 -55.48
N ASP A 439 29.42 -6.31 -55.62
CA ASP A 439 28.71 -5.52 -56.66
C ASP A 439 27.40 -6.09 -57.23
N GLU A 440 26.25 -5.42 -57.02
CA GLU A 440 25.49 -4.80 -58.11
C GLU A 440 24.18 -4.13 -57.64
N ARG A 441 23.89 -3.01 -58.32
CA ARG A 441 22.68 -2.18 -58.27
C ARG A 441 21.46 -2.85 -58.91
N LYS A 442 20.26 -2.42 -58.48
CA LYS A 442 19.00 -2.15 -59.22
C LYS A 442 17.84 -2.30 -58.24
N SER A 443 16.77 -1.51 -58.23
CA SER A 443 16.31 -0.31 -58.93
C SER A 443 15.17 0.27 -58.09
#